data_AF-A0A318U8H7-F1
#
_entry.id   AF-A0A318U8H7-F1
#
_cell.length_a   1.000
_cell.length_b   1.000
_cell.length_c   1.000
_cell.angle_alpha   90.00
_cell.angle_beta   90.00
_cell.angle_gamma   90.00
#
_symmetry.space_group_name_H-M   'P 1'
#
loop_
_entity.id
_entity.type
_entity.pdbx_description
1 polymer ?
#
loop_
_entity_poly.entity_id
_entity_poly.type
_entity_poly.pdbx_seq_one_letter_code
_entity_poly.pdbx_strand_id
1 'polypeptide(L)'
;MKKIKKLILIPSLLINTLITSTLVSCINTTESSELRNKIPTGFEVNPITKNNDEIRTKEILNKLLKLTFKEDKIKKTNFLNSQNNDEILLSNLKELSKKLIESIKNGDSVEKLIDFYSQNWFFVLKNIDKLKWKFLEWWKFDEYIDQTNKKNNAKHSKEFLDKLERLSNPNDHIFINNYFDDLIEGGESAHYKDKYVYYLKKDKLIIRLLISKNNENEVTFDRIIFFPRSLNNKIIVKLISDAIHNGILHHNQQAYNDFEKAIIGNYNEPGLGVLVTNEKIK
;
A
#
# COMPACT_ATOMS: atom_id res chain seq x y z
N MET A 1 -17.64 56.36 -55.92
CA MET A 1 -17.00 56.02 -57.22
C MET A 1 -17.42 54.57 -57.56
N LYS A 2 -18.38 54.24 -58.44
CA LYS A 2 -18.36 54.22 -59.94
C LYS A 2 -16.99 53.72 -60.45
N LYS A 3 -16.78 52.67 -61.26
CA LYS A 3 -17.52 51.91 -62.31
C LYS A 3 -16.66 50.64 -62.63
N ILE A 4 -17.18 49.40 -62.77
CA ILE A 4 -17.72 48.70 -63.97
C ILE A 4 -16.69 48.09 -64.97
N LYS A 5 -16.74 46.74 -65.06
CA LYS A 5 -16.72 45.77 -66.21
C LYS A 5 -15.46 45.46 -67.05
N LYS A 6 -15.27 44.16 -67.32
CA LYS A 6 -15.46 43.42 -68.61
C LYS A 6 -15.42 41.89 -68.30
N LEU A 7 -16.51 41.12 -68.43
CA LEU A 7 -17.03 40.40 -69.62
C LEU A 7 -15.93 39.64 -70.39
N ILE A 8 -16.05 38.32 -70.60
CA ILE A 8 -16.53 37.71 -71.85
C ILE A 8 -17.10 36.30 -71.60
N LEU A 9 -18.29 36.06 -72.15
CA LEU A 9 -18.95 34.76 -72.38
C LEU A 9 -18.28 34.01 -73.54
N ILE A 10 -18.38 32.67 -73.58
CA ILE A 10 -18.99 31.92 -74.71
C ILE A 10 -19.11 30.42 -74.35
N PRO A 11 -20.11 29.70 -74.89
CA PRO A 11 -20.67 28.48 -74.33
C PRO A 11 -20.45 27.22 -75.19
N SER A 12 -21.00 26.10 -74.70
CA SER A 12 -21.48 24.90 -75.41
C SER A 12 -20.48 23.84 -75.87
N LEU A 13 -20.64 22.62 -75.33
CA LEU A 13 -21.14 21.42 -76.03
C LEU A 13 -21.34 20.33 -74.95
N LEU A 14 -22.55 20.07 -74.47
CA LEU A 14 -23.45 19.03 -74.97
C LEU A 14 -22.75 17.72 -75.34
N ILE A 15 -22.71 16.76 -74.41
CA ILE A 15 -23.00 15.36 -74.72
C ILE A 15 -23.95 14.81 -73.66
N ASN A 16 -25.15 14.48 -74.15
CA ASN A 16 -26.23 13.74 -73.53
C ASN A 16 -25.81 12.31 -73.15
N THR A 17 -26.69 11.68 -72.36
CA THR A 17 -26.81 10.26 -71.96
C THR A 17 -26.41 10.05 -70.49
N LEU A 18 -27.22 9.45 -69.61
CA LEU A 18 -28.42 8.65 -69.80
C LEU A 18 -29.23 8.66 -68.48
N ILE A 19 -30.55 8.58 -68.65
CA ILE A 19 -31.59 8.49 -67.64
C ILE A 19 -31.41 7.25 -66.76
N THR A 20 -31.50 7.39 -65.43
CA THR A 20 -32.24 6.42 -64.60
C THR A 20 -32.91 7.09 -63.41
N SER A 21 -34.21 6.83 -63.35
CA SER A 21 -35.19 7.17 -62.33
C SER A 21 -34.76 6.80 -60.90
N THR A 22 -34.72 7.78 -60.00
CA THR A 22 -34.87 7.50 -58.57
C THR A 22 -36.35 7.53 -58.21
N LEU A 23 -36.92 6.33 -58.08
CA LEU A 23 -38.19 6.12 -57.42
C LEU A 23 -38.05 6.61 -55.97
N VAL A 24 -38.87 7.59 -55.60
CA VAL A 24 -39.08 7.97 -54.20
C VAL A 24 -39.83 6.81 -53.55
N SER A 25 -39.10 5.95 -52.84
CA SER A 25 -39.71 5.03 -51.88
C SER A 25 -39.67 5.69 -50.51
N CYS A 26 -40.84 6.08 -50.02
CA CYS A 26 -41.05 6.37 -48.61
C CYS A 26 -40.74 5.10 -47.81
N ILE A 27 -39.56 5.05 -47.20
CA ILE A 27 -39.28 4.05 -46.17
C ILE A 27 -40.16 4.38 -44.97
N ASN A 28 -41.15 3.50 -44.75
CA ASN A 28 -41.94 3.42 -43.54
C ASN A 28 -41.01 3.29 -42.34
N THR A 29 -40.95 4.32 -41.49
CA THR A 29 -40.32 4.25 -40.18
C THR A 29 -41.21 3.42 -39.24
N THR A 30 -41.16 2.10 -39.40
CA THR A 30 -41.84 1.15 -38.50
C THR A 30 -40.87 0.06 -38.06
N GLU A 31 -39.64 0.43 -37.69
CA GLU A 31 -38.67 -0.52 -37.11
C GLU A 31 -37.68 0.14 -36.13
N SER A 32 -38.04 1.29 -35.52
CA SER A 32 -37.14 1.98 -34.56
C SER A 32 -37.34 1.60 -33.09
N SER A 33 -38.26 0.68 -32.77
CA SER A 33 -38.49 0.21 -31.40
C SER A 33 -37.76 -1.09 -31.07
N GLU A 34 -37.40 -1.92 -32.06
CA GLU A 34 -36.72 -3.20 -31.83
C GLU A 34 -35.18 -3.08 -31.72
N LEU A 35 -34.62 -1.96 -32.17
CA LEU A 35 -33.18 -1.69 -32.04
C LEU A 35 -32.76 -1.14 -30.67
N ARG A 36 -33.72 -0.68 -29.84
CA ARG A 36 -33.39 -0.11 -28.51
C ARG A 36 -33.11 -1.16 -27.44
N ASN A 37 -33.38 -2.44 -27.69
CA ASN A 37 -33.24 -3.51 -26.69
C ASN A 37 -32.35 -4.69 -27.12
N LYS A 38 -31.66 -4.61 -28.27
CA LYS A 38 -30.57 -5.57 -28.54
C LYS A 38 -29.28 -5.07 -27.90
N ILE A 39 -29.08 -5.40 -26.63
CA ILE A 39 -27.73 -5.46 -26.06
C ILE A 39 -26.94 -6.40 -26.99
N PRO A 40 -25.81 -5.98 -27.58
CA PRO A 40 -25.06 -6.84 -28.46
C PRO A 40 -24.66 -8.12 -27.71
N THR A 41 -25.23 -9.24 -28.12
CA THR A 41 -24.88 -10.57 -27.61
C THR A 41 -23.42 -10.85 -27.99
N GLY A 42 -22.57 -11.05 -26.98
CA GLY A 42 -21.12 -11.09 -27.10
C GLY A 42 -20.41 -10.20 -26.07
N PHE A 43 -21.13 -9.23 -25.47
CA PHE A 43 -20.68 -8.49 -24.29
C PHE A 43 -21.41 -8.99 -23.04
N GLU A 44 -21.34 -10.29 -22.78
CA GLU A 44 -21.60 -10.76 -21.42
C GLU A 44 -20.56 -10.08 -20.53
N VAL A 45 -20.95 -9.01 -19.84
CA VAL A 45 -20.21 -8.54 -18.68
C VAL A 45 -20.34 -9.67 -17.68
N ASN A 46 -19.34 -10.55 -17.64
CA ASN A 46 -19.23 -11.57 -16.62
C ASN A 46 -19.46 -10.90 -15.27
N PRO A 47 -20.53 -11.20 -14.52
CA PRO A 47 -20.85 -10.54 -13.25
C PRO A 47 -19.89 -10.93 -12.12
N ILE A 48 -18.71 -11.43 -12.45
CA ILE A 48 -17.67 -11.84 -11.52
C ILE A 48 -16.35 -11.29 -12.05
N THR A 49 -16.19 -9.96 -12.06
CA THR A 49 -14.84 -9.42 -11.86
C THR A 49 -14.42 -9.88 -10.48
N LYS A 50 -13.73 -11.03 -10.39
CA LYS A 50 -12.99 -11.38 -9.17
C LYS A 50 -12.22 -10.12 -8.79
N ASN A 51 -12.43 -9.62 -7.57
CA ASN A 51 -11.77 -8.40 -7.14
C ASN A 51 -10.25 -8.64 -7.20
N ASN A 52 -9.57 -7.98 -8.14
CA ASN A 52 -8.14 -8.16 -8.36
C ASN A 52 -7.34 -7.91 -7.07
N ASP A 53 -7.80 -7.01 -6.21
CA ASP A 53 -7.18 -6.72 -4.92
C ASP A 53 -7.33 -7.87 -3.93
N GLU A 54 -8.48 -8.55 -3.93
CA GLU A 54 -8.72 -9.72 -3.09
C GLU A 54 -7.85 -10.91 -3.54
N ILE A 55 -7.74 -11.15 -4.85
CA ILE A 55 -6.86 -12.19 -5.40
C ILE A 55 -5.42 -11.90 -5.00
N ARG A 56 -4.92 -10.70 -5.30
CA ARG A 56 -3.57 -10.25 -4.95
C ARG A 56 -3.28 -10.41 -3.46
N THR A 57 -4.23 -10.02 -2.62
CA THR A 57 -4.11 -10.17 -1.17
C THR A 57 -4.00 -11.64 -0.75
N LYS A 58 -4.82 -12.53 -1.32
CA LYS A 58 -4.74 -13.97 -1.05
C LYS A 58 -3.38 -14.54 -1.48
N GLU A 59 -2.86 -14.12 -2.63
CA GLU A 59 -1.53 -14.52 -3.10
C GLU A 59 -0.41 -14.05 -2.16
N ILE A 60 -0.48 -12.80 -1.68
CA ILE A 60 0.46 -12.25 -0.70
C ILE A 60 0.42 -13.06 0.61
N LEU A 61 -0.76 -13.32 1.16
CA LEU A 61 -0.90 -14.09 2.40
C LEU A 61 -0.43 -15.54 2.23
N ASN A 62 -0.72 -16.16 1.09
CA ASN A 62 -0.22 -17.50 0.76
C ASN A 62 1.31 -17.54 0.62
N LYS A 63 1.90 -16.49 0.02
CA LYS A 63 3.36 -16.33 -0.05
C LYS A 63 3.97 -16.21 1.34
N LEU A 64 3.39 -15.41 2.24
CA LEU A 64 3.82 -15.34 3.65
C LEU A 64 3.74 -16.71 4.34
N LEU A 65 2.61 -17.42 4.21
CA LEU A 65 2.48 -18.77 4.77
C LEU A 65 3.57 -19.71 4.25
N LYS A 66 3.88 -19.67 2.94
CA LYS A 66 4.94 -20.48 2.35
C LYS A 66 6.33 -20.10 2.88
N LEU A 67 6.60 -18.81 3.05
CA LEU A 67 7.87 -18.32 3.59
C LEU A 67 8.05 -18.75 5.06
N THR A 68 6.99 -18.66 5.87
CA THR A 68 7.01 -18.95 7.31
C THR A 68 7.09 -20.45 7.62
N PHE A 69 6.34 -21.28 6.88
CA PHE A 69 6.22 -22.71 7.18
C PHE A 69 7.00 -23.61 6.22
N LYS A 70 7.48 -23.08 5.08
CA LYS A 70 8.18 -23.85 4.05
C LYS A 70 7.38 -25.08 3.65
N GLU A 71 7.91 -26.27 3.92
CA GLU A 71 7.27 -27.57 3.60
C GLU A 71 6.54 -28.19 4.82
N ASP A 72 6.60 -27.60 6.01
CA ASP A 72 5.95 -28.12 7.22
C ASP A 72 4.43 -27.85 7.21
N LYS A 73 3.71 -28.80 6.61
CA LYS A 73 2.25 -28.77 6.51
C LYS A 73 1.55 -28.93 7.86
N ILE A 74 2.17 -29.60 8.83
CA ILE A 74 1.55 -29.87 10.15
C ILE A 74 1.54 -28.57 10.96
N LYS A 75 2.69 -27.90 11.10
CA LYS A 75 2.77 -26.60 11.79
C LYS A 75 1.90 -25.56 11.11
N LYS A 76 1.90 -25.52 9.77
CA LYS A 76 1.03 -24.61 9.01
C LYS A 76 -0.45 -24.83 9.37
N THR A 77 -0.89 -26.09 9.40
CA THR A 77 -2.29 -26.43 9.71
C THR A 77 -2.63 -26.06 11.15
N ASN A 78 -1.77 -26.41 12.10
CA ASN A 78 -1.95 -26.08 13.52
C ASN A 78 -2.02 -24.56 13.74
N PHE A 79 -1.14 -23.81 13.07
CA PHE A 79 -1.18 -22.36 13.10
C PHE A 79 -2.49 -21.83 12.51
N LEU A 80 -2.87 -22.21 11.29
CA LEU A 80 -4.13 -21.73 10.69
C LEU A 80 -5.35 -22.02 11.57
N ASN A 81 -5.37 -23.18 12.24
CA ASN A 81 -6.42 -23.51 13.20
C ASN A 81 -6.43 -22.59 14.42
N SER A 82 -5.26 -22.19 14.95
CA SER A 82 -5.19 -21.22 16.05
C SER A 82 -5.66 -19.82 15.64
N GLN A 83 -5.61 -19.51 14.34
CA GLN A 83 -6.03 -18.22 13.77
C GLN A 83 -7.53 -18.15 13.42
N ASN A 84 -8.31 -19.24 13.61
CA ASN A 84 -9.70 -19.31 13.17
C ASN A 84 -10.73 -18.79 14.20
N ASN A 85 -10.31 -18.47 15.43
CA ASN A 85 -11.19 -17.93 16.45
C ASN A 85 -11.13 -16.40 16.50
N ASP A 86 -11.69 -15.77 15.46
CA ASP A 86 -11.66 -14.32 15.27
C ASP A 86 -12.24 -13.55 16.47
N GLU A 87 -13.27 -14.08 17.13
CA GLU A 87 -13.91 -13.42 18.28
C GLU A 87 -12.98 -13.33 19.49
N ILE A 88 -12.36 -14.45 19.88
CA ILE A 88 -11.41 -14.48 21.00
C ILE A 88 -10.19 -13.63 20.68
N LEU A 89 -9.63 -13.77 19.48
CA LEU A 89 -8.45 -13.00 19.06
C LEU A 89 -8.73 -11.51 19.03
N LEU A 90 -9.89 -11.10 18.50
CA LEU A 90 -10.30 -9.70 18.52
C LEU A 90 -10.52 -9.20 19.95
N SER A 91 -11.15 -9.99 20.83
CA SER A 91 -11.35 -9.63 22.23
C SER A 91 -10.01 -9.42 22.96
N ASN A 92 -9.05 -10.32 22.77
CA ASN A 92 -7.70 -10.20 23.35
C ASN A 92 -7.00 -8.93 22.84
N LEU A 93 -7.09 -8.66 21.53
CA LEU A 93 -6.51 -7.47 20.94
C LEU A 93 -7.17 -6.17 21.45
N LYS A 94 -8.50 -6.19 21.70
CA LYS A 94 -9.21 -5.06 22.32
C LYS A 94 -8.69 -4.78 23.73
N GLU A 95 -8.50 -5.81 24.55
CA GLU A 95 -7.99 -5.65 25.91
C GLU A 95 -6.57 -5.04 25.89
N LEU A 96 -5.69 -5.55 25.02
CA LEU A 96 -4.35 -5.00 24.83
C LEU A 96 -4.38 -3.55 24.31
N SER A 97 -5.28 -3.26 23.36
CA SER A 97 -5.48 -1.90 22.83
C SER A 97 -5.92 -0.92 23.91
N LYS A 98 -6.85 -1.34 24.78
CA LYS A 98 -7.34 -0.53 25.91
C LYS A 98 -6.22 -0.27 26.92
N LYS A 99 -5.48 -1.32 27.31
CA LYS A 99 -4.33 -1.20 28.22
C LYS A 99 -3.31 -0.19 27.68
N LEU A 100 -2.95 -0.28 26.40
CA LEU A 100 -2.03 0.67 25.77
C LEU A 100 -2.54 2.11 25.86
N ILE A 101 -3.83 2.35 25.58
CA ILE A 101 -4.42 3.69 25.60
C ILE A 101 -4.43 4.28 27.02
N GLU A 102 -4.67 3.44 28.02
CA GLU A 102 -4.60 3.83 29.44
C GLU A 102 -3.16 4.04 29.93
N SER A 103 -2.18 3.39 29.28
CA SER A 103 -0.79 3.29 29.72
C SER A 103 0.23 3.94 28.80
N ILE A 104 -0.11 4.89 27.93
CA ILE A 104 0.74 5.46 26.84
C ILE A 104 2.19 5.87 27.27
N LYS A 105 2.51 5.92 28.56
CA LYS A 105 3.86 6.12 29.12
C LYS A 105 4.66 4.84 29.47
N ASN A 106 4.11 3.62 29.36
CA ASN A 106 4.74 2.37 29.77
C ASN A 106 5.03 1.45 28.55
N GLY A 107 6.32 1.28 28.21
CA GLY A 107 6.77 0.48 27.04
C GLY A 107 6.30 -0.98 27.02
N ASP A 108 6.05 -1.59 28.19
CA ASP A 108 5.54 -2.97 28.35
C ASP A 108 4.22 -3.24 27.61
N SER A 109 3.36 -2.21 27.43
CA SER A 109 2.09 -2.38 26.69
C SER A 109 2.27 -2.44 25.17
N VAL A 110 3.32 -1.82 24.63
CA VAL A 110 3.64 -1.89 23.19
C VAL A 110 4.23 -3.25 22.85
N GLU A 111 5.14 -3.76 23.68
CA GLU A 111 5.79 -5.07 23.49
C GLU A 111 4.75 -6.19 23.45
N LYS A 112 3.81 -6.22 24.40
CA LYS A 112 2.71 -7.21 24.43
C LYS A 112 1.83 -7.17 23.19
N LEU A 113 1.63 -6.00 22.59
CA LEU A 113 0.90 -5.87 21.33
C LEU A 113 1.71 -6.44 20.16
N ILE A 114 3.01 -6.15 20.11
CA ILE A 114 3.92 -6.70 19.08
C ILE A 114 4.00 -8.23 19.18
N ASP A 115 4.08 -8.78 20.38
CA ASP A 115 4.03 -10.23 20.62
C ASP A 115 2.72 -10.83 20.14
N PHE A 116 1.59 -10.17 20.44
CA PHE A 116 0.29 -10.59 19.95
C PHE A 116 0.25 -10.61 18.42
N TYR A 117 0.75 -9.56 17.74
CA TYR A 117 0.81 -9.54 16.27
C TYR A 117 1.70 -10.65 15.72
N SER A 118 2.84 -10.90 16.36
CA SER A 118 3.82 -11.90 15.93
C SER A 118 3.24 -13.31 16.04
N GLN A 119 2.49 -13.61 17.10
CA GLN A 119 1.81 -14.89 17.30
C GLN A 119 0.55 -15.04 16.45
N ASN A 120 -0.14 -13.93 16.13
CA ASN A 120 -1.45 -13.93 15.48
C ASN A 120 -1.45 -13.17 14.16
N TRP A 121 -0.33 -13.21 13.44
CA TRP A 121 -0.10 -12.34 12.30
C TRP A 121 -1.14 -12.54 11.19
N PHE A 122 -1.53 -13.78 10.94
CA PHE A 122 -2.48 -14.09 9.88
C PHE A 122 -3.87 -13.54 10.20
N PHE A 123 -4.30 -13.66 11.46
CA PHE A 123 -5.52 -13.01 11.95
C PHE A 123 -5.45 -11.48 11.79
N VAL A 124 -4.35 -10.86 12.23
CA VAL A 124 -4.15 -9.40 12.17
C VAL A 124 -4.23 -8.90 10.72
N LEU A 125 -3.51 -9.54 9.80
CA LEU A 125 -3.49 -9.13 8.40
C LEU A 125 -4.85 -9.33 7.72
N LYS A 126 -5.56 -10.44 8.03
CA LYS A 126 -6.90 -10.70 7.48
C LYS A 126 -7.98 -9.73 7.98
N ASN A 127 -7.75 -9.07 9.11
CA ASN A 127 -8.74 -8.24 9.81
C ASN A 127 -8.24 -6.81 10.03
N ILE A 128 -7.28 -6.34 9.23
CA ILE A 128 -6.68 -5.01 9.37
C ILE A 128 -7.71 -3.86 9.23
N ASP A 129 -8.83 -4.07 8.53
CA ASP A 129 -9.98 -3.15 8.41
C ASP A 129 -10.72 -2.91 9.73
N LYS A 130 -10.64 -3.86 10.68
CA LYS A 130 -11.16 -3.71 12.04
C LYS A 130 -10.19 -2.96 12.95
N LEU A 131 -8.99 -2.66 12.46
CA LEU A 131 -7.93 -2.00 13.19
C LEU A 131 -7.77 -0.55 12.73
N LYS A 132 -7.01 0.20 13.50
CA LYS A 132 -6.51 1.52 13.14
C LYS A 132 -5.04 1.60 13.52
N TRP A 133 -4.28 2.31 12.71
CA TRP A 133 -2.92 2.67 13.09
C TRP A 133 -2.97 3.84 14.07
N LYS A 134 -2.27 3.67 15.19
CA LYS A 134 -2.11 4.67 16.24
C LYS A 134 -0.65 5.13 16.25
N PHE A 135 -0.45 6.43 16.13
CA PHE A 135 0.87 7.04 16.17
C PHE A 135 1.54 6.86 17.53
N LEU A 136 2.84 6.56 17.51
CA LEU A 136 3.72 6.56 18.68
C LEU A 136 4.74 7.69 18.59
N GLU A 137 5.50 7.73 17.50
CA GLU A 137 6.56 8.72 17.31
C GLU A 137 6.89 8.93 15.83
N TRP A 138 7.56 10.05 15.53
CA TRP A 138 8.08 10.30 14.19
C TRP A 138 9.28 9.40 13.90
N TRP A 139 9.29 8.76 12.74
CA TRP A 139 10.37 7.84 12.38
C TRP A 139 11.63 8.63 12.03
N LYS A 140 12.70 8.33 12.76
CA LYS A 140 14.08 8.78 12.54
C LYS A 140 15.02 7.62 12.84
N PHE A 141 16.25 7.70 12.36
CA PHE A 141 17.33 6.82 12.80
C PHE A 141 17.96 7.36 14.08
N ASP A 142 18.39 6.44 14.94
CA ASP A 142 19.15 6.78 16.15
C ASP A 142 20.51 7.35 15.77
N GLU A 143 21.03 8.30 16.56
CA GLU A 143 22.40 8.79 16.34
C GLU A 143 23.41 7.65 16.55
N TYR A 144 24.26 7.44 15.56
CA TYR A 144 25.37 6.52 15.67
C TYR A 144 26.65 7.26 16.07
N ILE A 145 27.27 6.81 17.17
CA ILE A 145 28.55 7.32 17.65
C ILE A 145 29.54 6.16 17.66
N ASP A 146 30.54 6.23 16.78
CA ASP A 146 31.65 5.29 16.78
C ASP A 146 32.59 5.67 17.94
N GLN A 147 32.62 4.81 18.96
CA GLN A 147 33.42 5.01 20.17
C GLN A 147 34.94 4.99 19.89
N THR A 148 35.35 4.46 18.75
CA THR A 148 36.76 4.30 18.36
C THR A 148 37.21 5.34 17.34
N ASN A 149 36.30 5.78 16.46
CA ASN A 149 36.59 6.78 15.44
C ASN A 149 35.45 7.80 15.29
N LYS A 150 35.57 8.94 15.99
CA LYS A 150 34.59 10.04 15.94
C LYS A 150 34.26 10.57 14.53
N LYS A 151 35.04 10.23 13.49
CA LYS A 151 34.75 10.60 12.09
C LYS A 151 33.66 9.74 11.44
N ASN A 152 33.31 8.60 12.02
CA ASN A 152 32.26 7.71 11.52
C ASN A 152 30.90 7.93 12.20
N ASN A 153 30.74 9.00 12.97
CA ASN A 153 29.46 9.33 13.56
C ASN A 153 28.45 9.67 12.47
N ALA A 154 27.22 9.18 12.61
CA ALA A 154 26.16 9.43 11.66
C ALA A 154 24.89 9.90 12.39
N LYS A 155 24.31 11.00 11.92
CA LYS A 155 23.12 11.58 12.52
C LYS A 155 22.30 12.37 11.52
N HIS A 156 21.05 12.59 11.89
CA HIS A 156 20.15 13.48 11.17
C HIS A 156 20.58 14.95 11.26
N SER A 157 20.16 15.72 10.25
CA SER A 157 20.36 17.17 10.25
C SER A 157 19.58 17.84 11.38
N LYS A 158 20.12 18.94 11.91
CA LYS A 158 19.43 19.73 12.92
C LYS A 158 18.09 20.26 12.40
N GLU A 159 18.05 20.70 11.14
CA GLU A 159 16.83 21.17 10.50
C GLU A 159 15.72 20.11 10.52
N PHE A 160 16.06 18.86 10.20
CA PHE A 160 15.10 17.75 10.24
C PHE A 160 14.60 17.50 11.67
N LEU A 161 15.49 17.42 12.65
CA LEU A 161 15.11 17.19 14.05
C LEU A 161 14.23 18.33 14.60
N ASP A 162 14.63 19.59 14.38
CA ASP A 162 13.85 20.77 14.77
C ASP A 162 12.49 20.81 14.05
N LYS A 163 12.39 20.27 12.83
CA LYS A 163 11.11 20.11 12.12
C LYS A 163 10.22 19.11 12.85
N LEU A 164 10.72 17.91 13.17
CA LEU A 164 9.95 16.86 13.85
C LEU A 164 9.36 17.33 15.18
N GLU A 165 10.13 18.09 15.98
CA GLU A 165 9.68 18.63 17.27
C GLU A 165 8.50 19.60 17.15
N ARG A 166 8.40 20.30 16.01
CA ARG A 166 7.31 21.26 15.74
C ARG A 166 6.07 20.59 15.13
N LEU A 167 6.16 19.32 14.72
CA LEU A 167 5.05 18.60 14.12
C LEU A 167 4.10 18.03 15.18
N SER A 168 2.93 18.67 15.34
CA SER A 168 1.72 18.07 14.81
C SER A 168 1.57 16.54 14.80
N ASN A 169 1.34 15.84 15.94
CA ASN A 169 0.99 14.42 15.90
C ASN A 169 -0.17 14.16 14.91
N PRO A 170 -0.07 13.13 14.06
CA PRO A 170 -1.12 12.80 13.12
C PRO A 170 -2.31 12.15 13.84
N ASN A 171 -3.49 12.21 13.22
CA ASN A 171 -4.64 11.45 13.67
C ASN A 171 -4.42 9.95 13.44
N ASP A 172 -5.13 9.13 14.22
CA ASP A 172 -5.21 7.69 13.97
C ASP A 172 -5.70 7.42 12.54
N HIS A 173 -5.15 6.41 11.88
CA HIS A 173 -5.53 6.05 10.51
C HIS A 173 -6.39 4.79 10.49
N ILE A 174 -7.58 4.89 9.88
CA ILE A 174 -8.54 3.79 9.75
C ILE A 174 -8.38 3.16 8.37
N PHE A 175 -8.33 1.83 8.33
CA PHE A 175 -8.26 1.07 7.09
C PHE A 175 -9.65 0.77 6.55
N ILE A 176 -9.86 1.01 5.26
CA ILE A 176 -11.18 0.84 4.61
C ILE A 176 -11.45 -0.63 4.24
N ASN A 177 -10.39 -1.42 4.02
CA ASN A 177 -10.47 -2.80 3.57
C ASN A 177 -9.24 -3.60 4.03
N ASN A 178 -9.29 -4.92 3.83
CA ASN A 178 -8.21 -5.86 4.17
C ASN A 178 -7.21 -6.14 3.04
N TYR A 179 -7.20 -5.31 2.00
CA TYR A 179 -6.38 -5.58 0.82
C TYR A 179 -4.97 -5.02 0.96
N PHE A 180 -3.99 -5.83 0.58
CA PHE A 180 -2.57 -5.46 0.54
C PHE A 180 -2.11 -5.25 -0.90
N ASP A 181 -1.16 -4.34 -1.05
CA ASP A 181 -0.66 -3.95 -2.35
C ASP A 181 0.48 -4.82 -2.85
N ASP A 182 1.42 -5.15 -1.95
CA ASP A 182 2.65 -5.83 -2.32
C ASP A 182 3.35 -6.47 -1.11
N LEU A 183 4.20 -7.46 -1.38
CA LEU A 183 5.11 -8.09 -0.41
C LEU A 183 6.50 -8.24 -1.02
N ILE A 184 7.41 -7.39 -0.54
CA ILE A 184 8.74 -7.20 -1.11
C ILE A 184 9.79 -7.63 -0.08
N GLU A 185 10.78 -8.40 -0.51
CA GLU A 185 11.95 -8.74 0.33
C GLU A 185 12.90 -7.53 0.39
N GLY A 186 13.35 -7.18 1.60
CA GLY A 186 14.33 -6.13 1.82
C GLY A 186 15.74 -6.54 1.43
N GLY A 187 16.53 -5.62 0.89
CA GLY A 187 17.94 -5.86 0.59
C GLY A 187 18.78 -6.15 1.84
N GLU A 188 18.34 -5.71 3.01
CA GLU A 188 18.96 -6.05 4.30
C GLU A 188 18.85 -7.54 4.68
N SER A 189 17.97 -8.32 4.06
CA SER A 189 17.84 -9.76 4.31
C SER A 189 19.15 -10.53 4.11
N ALA A 190 20.04 -10.00 3.26
CA ALA A 190 21.37 -10.55 3.02
C ALA A 190 22.33 -10.38 4.21
N HIS A 191 22.10 -9.38 5.07
CA HIS A 191 22.96 -9.11 6.24
C HIS A 191 22.52 -9.84 7.51
N TYR A 192 21.27 -10.27 7.59
CA TYR A 192 20.79 -11.08 8.70
C TYR A 192 21.11 -12.57 8.47
N LYS A 193 21.79 -13.20 9.43
CA LYS A 193 22.15 -14.62 9.35
C LYS A 193 20.95 -15.54 9.53
N ASP A 194 20.00 -15.13 10.35
CA ASP A 194 18.93 -15.97 10.90
C ASP A 194 17.52 -15.51 10.52
N LYS A 195 17.38 -14.37 9.83
CA LYS A 195 16.07 -13.80 9.47
C LYS A 195 16.05 -13.26 8.04
N TYR A 196 14.91 -13.38 7.37
CA TYR A 196 14.57 -12.59 6.19
C TYR A 196 13.76 -11.37 6.60
N VAL A 197 13.93 -10.27 5.88
CA VAL A 197 13.17 -9.04 6.08
C VAL A 197 12.21 -8.86 4.93
N TYR A 198 10.93 -8.72 5.26
CA TYR A 198 9.87 -8.48 4.30
C TYR A 198 9.12 -7.19 4.62
N TYR A 199 8.68 -6.51 3.58
CA TYR A 199 7.89 -5.30 3.65
C TYR A 199 6.53 -5.57 3.03
N LEU A 200 5.51 -5.59 3.86
CA LEU A 200 4.13 -5.72 3.46
C LEU A 200 3.52 -4.31 3.31
N LYS A 201 3.08 -3.99 2.09
CA LYS A 201 2.57 -2.66 1.76
C LYS A 201 1.04 -2.64 1.71
N LYS A 202 0.44 -1.58 2.25
CA LYS A 202 -0.97 -1.22 2.07
C LYS A 202 -1.12 0.30 2.01
N ASP A 203 -1.49 0.86 0.87
CA ASP A 203 -1.62 2.31 0.67
C ASP A 203 -0.33 3.04 1.13
N LYS A 204 -0.46 3.91 2.13
CA LYS A 204 0.63 4.67 2.79
C LYS A 204 1.23 3.94 4.00
N LEU A 205 0.79 2.72 4.30
CA LEU A 205 1.29 1.87 5.38
C LEU A 205 2.31 0.88 4.85
N ILE A 206 3.38 0.68 5.62
CA ILE A 206 4.37 -0.37 5.43
C ILE A 206 4.56 -1.09 6.75
N ILE A 207 4.33 -2.40 6.74
CA ILE A 207 4.60 -3.30 7.86
C ILE A 207 5.90 -4.05 7.54
N ARG A 208 6.94 -3.82 8.34
CA ARG A 208 8.20 -4.55 8.25
C ARG A 208 8.11 -5.81 9.12
N LEU A 209 8.28 -6.95 8.49
CA LEU A 209 8.20 -8.29 9.07
C LEU A 209 9.59 -8.94 9.05
N LEU A 210 9.96 -9.61 10.14
CA LEU A 210 11.13 -10.47 10.21
C LEU A 210 10.66 -11.92 10.23
N ILE A 211 11.12 -12.74 9.29
CA ILE A 211 10.75 -14.16 9.19
C ILE A 211 11.99 -15.00 9.44
N SER A 212 11.94 -15.93 10.39
CA SER A 212 13.11 -16.74 10.73
C SER A 212 13.52 -17.67 9.58
N LYS A 213 14.83 -17.72 9.32
CA LYS A 213 15.47 -18.66 8.39
C LYS A 213 15.55 -20.05 9.00
N ASN A 214 15.70 -20.12 10.32
CA ASN A 214 16.05 -21.35 11.03
C ASN A 214 14.84 -21.97 11.75
N ASN A 215 13.94 -21.15 12.29
CA ASN A 215 12.75 -21.58 13.00
C ASN A 215 11.52 -21.42 12.12
N GLU A 216 10.95 -22.54 11.68
CA GLU A 216 9.65 -22.52 11.03
C GLU A 216 8.59 -22.00 12.01
N ASN A 217 7.66 -21.16 11.53
CA ASN A 217 6.61 -20.48 12.29
C ASN A 217 6.98 -19.17 13.02
N GLU A 218 8.22 -18.70 12.97
CA GLU A 218 8.58 -17.45 13.66
C GLU A 218 8.48 -16.24 12.72
N VAL A 219 7.51 -15.37 13.00
CA VAL A 219 7.31 -14.06 12.34
C VAL A 219 7.28 -12.99 13.41
N THR A 220 8.08 -11.94 13.26
CA THR A 220 8.10 -10.78 14.15
C THR A 220 7.64 -9.53 13.41
N PHE A 221 6.74 -8.76 14.01
CA PHE A 221 6.41 -7.40 13.56
C PHE A 221 7.47 -6.44 14.06
N ASP A 222 8.40 -6.06 13.20
CA ASP A 222 9.49 -5.18 13.60
C ASP A 222 9.04 -3.72 13.68
N ARG A 223 8.42 -3.20 12.62
CA ARG A 223 7.99 -1.80 12.53
C ARG A 223 6.72 -1.68 11.72
N ILE A 224 5.85 -0.75 12.13
CA ILE A 224 4.66 -0.34 11.37
C ILE A 224 4.80 1.15 11.07
N ILE A 225 5.15 1.42 9.82
CA ILE A 225 5.49 2.75 9.31
C ILE A 225 4.29 3.28 8.53
N PHE A 226 3.81 4.47 8.86
CA PHE A 226 2.74 5.14 8.13
C PHE A 226 3.21 6.50 7.63
N PHE A 227 2.79 6.88 6.43
CA PHE A 227 3.11 8.19 5.83
C PHE A 227 1.88 9.11 5.87
N PRO A 228 1.52 9.69 7.04
CA PRO A 228 0.25 10.42 7.21
C PRO A 228 0.17 11.67 6.33
N ARG A 229 1.32 12.30 6.05
CA ARG A 229 1.42 13.56 5.32
C ARG A 229 1.82 13.38 3.85
N SER A 230 2.06 12.14 3.40
CA SER A 230 2.36 11.92 1.98
C SER A 230 1.17 12.29 1.12
N LEU A 231 1.39 13.00 0.01
CA LEU A 231 0.35 13.27 -0.99
C LEU A 231 0.11 12.06 -1.90
N ASN A 232 1.02 11.07 -1.89
CA ASN A 232 1.00 9.92 -2.78
C ASN A 232 0.87 8.60 -1.99
N ASN A 233 -0.01 7.70 -2.46
CA ASN A 233 -0.17 6.35 -1.91
C ASN A 233 0.87 5.37 -2.48
N LYS A 234 1.62 5.75 -3.51
CA LYS A 234 2.66 4.93 -4.14
C LYS A 234 4.00 5.08 -3.42
N ILE A 235 4.04 4.69 -2.15
CA ILE A 235 5.31 4.60 -1.42
C ILE A 235 6.16 3.50 -2.04
N ILE A 236 7.39 3.84 -2.43
CA ILE A 236 8.36 2.91 -3.02
C ILE A 236 9.14 2.23 -1.89
N VAL A 237 8.81 0.97 -1.62
CA VAL A 237 9.44 0.16 -0.55
C VAL A 237 10.96 0.05 -0.71
N LYS A 238 11.46 -0.02 -1.95
CA LYS A 238 12.91 -0.08 -2.21
C LYS A 238 13.66 1.09 -1.57
N LEU A 239 13.13 2.32 -1.64
CA LEU A 239 13.78 3.48 -1.02
C LEU A 239 13.88 3.34 0.50
N ILE A 240 12.88 2.72 1.12
CA ILE A 240 12.83 2.48 2.57
C ILE A 240 13.83 1.38 2.96
N SER A 241 13.85 0.28 2.22
CA SER A 241 14.82 -0.79 2.42
C SER A 241 16.25 -0.30 2.24
N ASP A 242 16.54 0.48 1.19
CA ASP A 242 17.87 1.04 0.93
C ASP A 242 18.30 2.02 2.04
N ALA A 243 17.37 2.85 2.55
CA ALA A 243 17.65 3.77 3.65
C ALA A 243 17.96 3.01 4.96
N ILE A 244 17.19 1.98 5.29
CA ILE A 244 17.44 1.13 6.46
C ILE A 244 18.77 0.37 6.31
N HIS A 245 19.01 -0.23 5.15
CA HIS A 245 20.23 -0.97 4.86
C HIS A 245 21.47 -0.08 5.02
N ASN A 246 21.47 1.10 4.41
CA ASN A 246 22.65 1.97 4.43
C ASN A 246 22.79 2.76 5.74
N GLY A 247 21.68 3.20 6.34
CA GLY A 247 21.70 4.05 7.53
C GLY A 247 21.85 3.28 8.83
N ILE A 248 21.19 2.13 8.93
CA ILE A 248 21.18 1.33 10.16
C ILE A 248 22.24 0.25 10.14
N LEU A 249 22.50 -0.41 9.00
CA LEU A 249 23.48 -1.51 8.97
C LEU A 249 24.91 -1.05 8.68
N HIS A 250 25.08 -0.01 7.84
CA HIS A 250 26.41 0.49 7.46
C HIS A 250 26.79 1.81 8.15
N HIS A 251 25.91 2.36 9.00
CA HIS A 251 26.12 3.59 9.78
C HIS A 251 26.70 4.76 8.96
N ASN A 252 26.27 4.88 7.70
CA ASN A 252 26.82 5.86 6.77
C ASN A 252 26.05 7.19 6.88
N GLN A 253 26.73 8.32 7.12
CA GLN A 253 26.11 9.65 7.12
C GLN A 253 25.35 9.96 5.82
N GLN A 254 25.83 9.47 4.68
CA GLN A 254 25.13 9.64 3.40
C GLN A 254 23.73 9.02 3.44
N ALA A 255 23.53 7.93 4.16
CA ALA A 255 22.22 7.30 4.27
C ALA A 255 21.22 8.11 5.11
N TYR A 256 21.68 8.87 6.11
CA TYR A 256 20.83 9.81 6.84
C TYR A 256 20.41 10.95 5.92
N ASN A 257 21.36 11.46 5.12
CA ASN A 257 21.07 12.49 4.11
C ASN A 257 20.10 11.97 3.04
N ASP A 258 20.29 10.72 2.58
CA ASP A 258 19.42 10.07 1.59
C ASP A 258 18.04 9.78 2.17
N PHE A 259 17.94 9.43 3.45
CA PHE A 259 16.65 9.31 4.14
C PHE A 259 15.90 10.66 4.10
N GLU A 260 16.55 11.73 4.53
CA GLU A 260 15.94 13.07 4.53
C GLU A 260 15.57 13.53 3.12
N LYS A 261 16.43 13.31 2.13
CA LYS A 261 16.19 13.74 0.77
C LYS A 261 15.16 12.87 0.04
N ALA A 262 15.32 11.55 0.08
CA ALA A 262 14.57 10.62 -0.75
C ALA A 262 13.28 10.13 -0.10
N ILE A 263 13.23 10.00 1.23
CA ILE A 263 12.02 9.60 1.94
C ILE A 263 11.22 10.84 2.33
N ILE A 264 11.81 11.74 3.12
CA ILE A 264 11.08 12.93 3.60
C ILE A 264 10.74 13.87 2.43
N GLY A 265 11.68 14.10 1.50
CA GLY A 265 11.44 14.95 0.33
C GLY A 265 10.34 14.45 -0.62
N ASN A 266 10.07 13.14 -0.69
CA ASN A 266 9.03 12.58 -1.57
C ASN A 266 7.71 12.27 -0.86
N TYR A 267 7.76 11.91 0.42
CA TYR A 267 6.60 11.37 1.15
C TYR A 267 6.26 12.12 2.44
N ASN A 268 6.96 13.23 2.74
CA ASN A 268 6.92 13.90 4.03
C ASN A 268 7.29 12.95 5.18
N GLU A 269 7.06 13.39 6.43
CA GLU A 269 7.52 12.67 7.61
C GLU A 269 6.68 11.40 7.87
N PRO A 270 7.32 10.22 7.90
CA PRO A 270 6.68 8.99 8.35
C PRO A 270 6.60 8.90 9.87
N GLY A 271 5.51 8.32 10.38
CA GLY A 271 5.36 7.97 11.78
C GLY A 271 5.51 6.46 12.01
N LEU A 272 6.13 6.08 13.12
CA LEU A 272 6.02 4.76 13.69
C LEU A 272 4.74 4.67 14.53
N GLY A 273 4.13 3.50 14.53
CA GLY A 273 2.94 3.27 15.34
C GLY A 273 2.62 1.80 15.53
N VAL A 274 1.42 1.55 16.04
CA VAL A 274 0.89 0.22 16.34
C VAL A 274 -0.54 0.07 15.82
N LEU A 275 -0.99 -1.17 15.66
CA LEU A 275 -2.35 -1.49 15.21
C LEU A 275 -3.26 -1.77 16.40
N VAL A 276 -4.14 -0.83 16.72
CA VAL A 276 -5.13 -1.00 17.79
C VAL A 276 -6.52 -1.21 17.20
N THR A 277 -7.46 -1.72 17.98
CA THR A 277 -8.84 -1.88 17.49
C THR A 277 -9.50 -0.53 17.18
N ASN A 278 -10.34 -0.51 16.13
CA ASN A 278 -11.02 0.70 15.66
C ASN A 278 -12.31 1.02 16.46
N GLU A 279 -12.47 0.49 17.67
CA GLU A 279 -13.64 0.80 18.48
C GLU A 279 -13.45 2.16 19.16
N LYS A 280 -14.49 3.00 19.12
CA LYS A 280 -14.60 4.11 20.07
C LYS A 280 -14.73 3.47 21.44
N ILE A 281 -13.69 3.58 22.27
CA ILE A 281 -13.81 3.28 23.69
C ILE A 281 -14.90 4.23 24.21
N LYS A 282 -16.06 3.67 24.52
CA LYS A 282 -17.13 4.37 25.23
C LYS A 282 -16.77 4.46 26.71
#